data_AF-A0A951RDI3-F1
#
_entry.id   AF-A0A951RDI3-F1
#
_cell.length_a   1.000
_cell.length_b   1.000
_cell.length_c   1.000
_cell.angle_alpha   90.00
_cell.angle_beta   90.00
_cell.angle_gamma   90.00
#
_symmetry.space_group_name_H-M   'P 1'
#
loop_
_entity.id
_entity.type
_entity.pdbx_description
1 polymer ?
#
loop_
_entity_poly.entity_id
_entity_poly.type
_entity_poly.pdbx_seq_one_letter_code
_entity_poly.pdbx_strand_id
1 'polypeptide(L)'
;MLNEIGADVPPEMLNKVKDKAKDLGHECVQNYYLYIYKDGQYGPKKFPASSIGGTKATRFRNKESYEANKIEIDDGWVVFRSPTHGGINIFDDFVPYRH
;
A
#
# COMPACT_ATOMS: atom_id res chain seq x y z
N MET A 1 -5.44 16.81 -0.08
CA MET A 1 -4.89 16.41 -1.41
C MET A 1 -5.79 15.34 -1.95
N LEU A 2 -6.22 15.36 -3.21
CA LEU A 2 -7.20 14.39 -3.70
C LEU A 2 -6.53 13.10 -4.19
N ASN A 3 -7.10 11.94 -3.82
CA ASN A 3 -6.70 10.64 -4.37
C ASN A 3 -7.35 10.38 -5.75
N GLU A 4 -7.06 9.23 -6.37
CA GLU A 4 -7.59 8.89 -7.71
C GLU A 4 -9.13 8.76 -7.76
N ILE A 5 -9.80 8.69 -6.61
CA ILE A 5 -11.25 8.58 -6.48
C ILE A 5 -11.91 9.90 -6.05
N GLY A 6 -11.12 10.97 -5.88
CA GLY A 6 -11.60 12.28 -5.46
C GLY A 6 -11.83 12.43 -3.95
N ALA A 7 -11.34 11.51 -3.12
CA ALA A 7 -11.37 11.65 -1.67
C ALA A 7 -10.20 12.53 -1.20
N ASP A 8 -10.47 13.40 -0.22
CA ASP A 8 -9.43 14.24 0.38
C ASP A 8 -8.57 13.43 1.35
N VAL A 9 -7.32 13.24 0.96
CA VAL A 9 -6.27 12.61 1.74
C VAL A 9 -5.60 13.68 2.60
N PRO A 10 -5.59 13.50 3.93
CA PRO A 10 -4.87 14.40 4.84
C PRO A 10 -3.37 14.36 4.56
N PRO A 11 -2.66 15.50 4.67
CA PRO A 11 -1.20 15.53 4.52
C PRO A 11 -0.50 14.64 5.57
N GLU A 12 -1.07 14.46 6.75
CA GLU A 12 -0.54 13.57 7.79
C GLU A 12 -0.50 12.11 7.35
N MET A 13 -1.50 11.66 6.57
CA MET A 13 -1.52 10.29 6.03
C MET A 13 -0.35 10.05 5.08
N LEU A 14 0.13 11.08 4.37
CA LEU A 14 1.29 10.94 3.50
C LEU A 14 2.57 10.62 4.27
N ASN A 15 2.74 11.27 5.42
CA ASN A 15 3.87 10.98 6.31
C ASN A 15 3.74 9.58 6.91
N LYS A 16 2.56 9.22 7.44
CA LYS A 16 2.32 7.87 7.98
C LYS A 16 2.56 6.78 6.94
N VAL A 17 2.13 6.98 5.69
CA VAL A 17 2.39 6.03 4.59
C VAL A 17 3.87 5.91 4.28
N LYS A 18 4.62 7.01 4.29
CA LYS A 18 6.08 6.98 4.10
C LYS A 18 6.81 6.27 5.23
N ASP A 19 6.45 6.58 6.48
CA ASP A 19 7.01 5.89 7.65
C ASP A 19 6.71 4.40 7.58
N LYS A 20 5.47 4.03 7.24
CA LYS A 20 5.10 2.62 7.09
C LYS A 20 5.82 1.92 5.94
N ALA A 21 6.01 2.60 4.81
CA ALA A 21 6.80 2.05 3.71
C ALA A 21 8.24 1.78 4.15
N LYS A 22 8.87 2.73 4.85
CA LYS A 22 10.23 2.62 5.38
C LYS A 22 10.37 1.51 6.43
N ASP A 23 9.40 1.39 7.34
CA ASP A 23 9.29 0.30 8.33
C ASP A 23 9.26 -1.08 7.66
N LEU A 24 8.57 -1.18 6.52
CA LEU A 24 8.52 -2.38 5.70
C LEU A 24 9.74 -2.58 4.79
N GLY A 25 10.76 -1.70 4.86
CA GLY A 25 11.95 -1.77 4.01
C GLY A 25 11.68 -1.42 2.53
N HIS A 26 10.64 -0.65 2.25
CA HIS A 26 10.20 -0.27 0.91
C HIS A 26 10.13 1.25 0.73
N GLU A 27 10.10 1.68 -0.53
CA GLU A 27 9.86 3.07 -0.89
C GLU A 27 8.47 3.24 -1.52
N CYS A 28 7.91 4.44 -1.38
CA CYS A 28 6.66 4.80 -2.03
C CYS A 28 6.88 5.05 -3.53
N VAL A 29 5.93 4.64 -4.36
CA VAL A 29 5.97 4.94 -5.80
C VAL A 29 5.80 6.44 -6.07
N GLN A 30 6.22 6.89 -7.25
CA GLN A 30 5.96 8.26 -7.68
C GLN A 30 4.44 8.52 -7.70
N ASN A 31 4.02 9.63 -7.08
CA ASN A 31 2.61 9.99 -6.88
C ASN A 31 1.78 8.99 -6.02
N TYR A 32 2.42 8.32 -5.04
CA TYR A 32 1.73 7.41 -4.10
C TYR A 32 0.51 8.02 -3.40
N TYR A 33 0.47 9.35 -3.22
CA TYR A 33 -0.67 10.06 -2.61
C TYR A 33 -1.99 9.85 -3.36
N LEU A 34 -1.94 9.54 -4.66
CA LEU A 34 -3.12 9.22 -5.47
C LEU A 34 -3.75 7.87 -5.11
N TYR A 35 -2.99 7.01 -4.45
CA TYR A 35 -3.33 5.61 -4.21
C TYR A 35 -3.40 5.30 -2.71
N ILE A 36 -3.90 6.28 -1.95
CA ILE A 36 -4.27 6.16 -0.54
C ILE A 36 -5.79 6.13 -0.48
N TYR A 37 -6.33 5.06 0.10
CA TYR A 37 -7.77 4.77 0.08
C TYR A 37 -8.30 4.64 1.49
N LYS A 38 -9.61 4.83 1.67
CA LYS A 38 -10.27 4.32 2.87
C LYS A 38 -10.60 2.84 2.67
N ASP A 39 -10.58 2.06 3.75
CA ASP A 39 -10.94 0.65 3.68
C ASP A 39 -12.36 0.49 3.11
N GLY A 40 -12.50 -0.40 2.12
CA GLY A 40 -13.73 -0.57 1.35
C GLY A 40 -14.06 0.50 0.31
N GLN A 41 -13.28 1.59 0.21
CA GLN A 41 -13.51 2.68 -0.75
C GLN A 41 -12.36 2.80 -1.76
N TYR A 42 -12.39 1.94 -2.78
CA TYR A 42 -11.33 1.84 -3.80
C TYR A 42 -11.70 2.48 -5.15
N GLY A 43 -12.88 3.09 -5.23
CA GLY A 43 -13.34 3.84 -6.40
C GLY A 43 -14.01 3.02 -7.50
N PRO A 44 -14.31 3.65 -8.66
CA PRO A 44 -15.05 3.02 -9.77
C PRO A 44 -14.22 1.96 -10.51
N LYS A 45 -12.91 2.00 -10.32
CA LYS A 45 -11.99 1.04 -10.93
C LYS A 45 -11.91 -0.12 -9.97
N LYS A 46 -12.60 -1.20 -10.34
CA LYS A 46 -12.87 -2.47 -9.62
C LYS A 46 -11.84 -2.95 -8.57
N PHE A 47 -10.56 -2.58 -8.68
CA PHE A 47 -9.50 -2.95 -7.75
C PHE A 47 -8.57 -1.77 -7.45
N PRO A 48 -8.05 -1.66 -6.21
CA PRO A 48 -7.09 -0.62 -5.84
C PRO A 48 -5.75 -0.79 -6.57
N ALA A 49 -4.93 0.25 -6.51
CA ALA A 49 -3.54 0.22 -6.97
C ALA A 49 -2.55 0.11 -5.81
N SER A 50 -1.44 -0.58 -6.05
CA SER A 50 -0.29 -0.54 -5.17
C SER A 50 0.37 0.83 -5.18
N SER A 51 0.83 1.25 -4.01
CA SER A 51 1.47 2.55 -3.78
C SER A 51 2.79 2.44 -3.01
N ILE A 52 3.03 1.29 -2.37
CA ILE A 52 4.27 0.97 -1.66
C ILE A 52 5.02 -0.14 -2.39
N GLY A 53 6.31 0.05 -2.63
CA GLY A 53 7.15 -0.94 -3.30
C GLY A 53 6.91 -1.02 -4.81
N GLY A 54 7.97 -1.31 -5.55
CA GLY A 54 7.99 -1.33 -7.01
C GLY A 54 8.28 0.03 -7.62
N THR A 55 8.41 0.07 -8.94
CA THR A 55 8.80 1.28 -9.69
C THR A 55 7.60 2.15 -10.09
N LYS A 56 6.39 1.59 -10.08
CA LYS A 56 5.15 2.30 -10.46
C LYS A 56 3.94 1.71 -9.77
N ALA A 57 2.91 2.54 -9.60
CA ALA A 57 1.62 2.09 -9.10
C ALA A 57 0.99 1.05 -10.03
N THR A 58 0.68 -0.13 -9.51
CA THR A 58 0.13 -1.24 -10.28
C THR A 58 -1.19 -1.68 -9.69
N ARG A 59 -2.25 -1.73 -10.50
CA ARG A 59 -3.54 -2.25 -10.03
C ARG A 59 -3.53 -3.74 -9.85
N PHE A 60 -4.18 -4.17 -8.78
CA PHE A 60 -4.48 -5.57 -8.56
C PHE A 60 -5.50 -6.05 -9.58
N ARG A 61 -5.46 -7.35 -9.86
CA ARG A 61 -6.38 -8.01 -10.79
C ARG A 61 -7.47 -8.80 -10.08
N ASN A 62 -7.23 -9.17 -8.82
CA ASN A 62 -8.07 -10.06 -8.03
C ASN A 62 -8.16 -9.59 -6.58
N LYS A 63 -9.26 -9.97 -5.91
CA LYS A 63 -9.56 -9.59 -4.52
C LYS A 63 -8.51 -10.08 -3.52
N GLU A 64 -8.24 -11.38 -3.55
CA GLU A 64 -7.28 -12.04 -2.67
C GLU A 64 -5.90 -11.39 -2.71
N SER A 65 -5.48 -10.92 -3.89
CA SER A 65 -4.17 -10.31 -4.08
C SER A 65 -4.07 -8.93 -3.43
N TYR A 66 -5.10 -8.09 -3.51
CA TYR A 66 -5.06 -6.80 -2.83
C TYR A 66 -5.24 -6.96 -1.32
N GLU A 67 -6.06 -7.90 -0.86
CA GLU A 67 -6.25 -8.14 0.57
C GLU A 67 -4.96 -8.63 1.24
N ALA A 68 -4.25 -9.56 0.59
CA ALA A 68 -2.95 -10.06 1.07
C ALA A 68 -1.83 -9.00 1.07
N ASN A 69 -2.03 -7.89 0.36
CA ASN A 69 -1.06 -6.78 0.25
C ASN A 69 -1.60 -5.47 0.82
N LYS A 70 -2.74 -5.53 1.53
CA LYS A 70 -3.34 -4.38 2.20
C LYS A 70 -2.51 -4.06 3.43
N ILE A 71 -2.18 -2.79 3.57
CA ILE A 71 -1.47 -2.24 4.72
C ILE A 71 -2.39 -1.20 5.32
N GLU A 72 -2.80 -1.47 6.55
CA GLU A 72 -3.56 -0.53 7.36
C GLU A 72 -2.61 0.53 7.91
N ILE A 73 -3.02 1.79 7.80
CA ILE A 73 -2.26 2.93 8.29
C ILE A 73 -2.87 3.41 9.61
N ASP A 74 -3.92 4.22 9.52
CA ASP A 74 -4.60 4.82 10.67
C ASP A 74 -5.93 5.42 10.19
N ASP A 75 -6.89 5.66 11.10
CA ASP A 75 -8.19 6.27 10.76
C ASP A 75 -8.98 5.56 9.63
N GLY A 76 -8.79 4.25 9.48
CA GLY A 76 -9.39 3.46 8.40
C GLY A 76 -8.80 3.76 7.01
N TRP A 77 -7.66 4.44 6.93
CA TRP A 77 -6.89 4.59 5.70
C TRP A 77 -6.01 3.37 5.45
N VAL A 78 -5.98 2.95 4.21
CA VAL A 78 -5.25 1.79 3.73
C VAL A 78 -4.45 2.14 2.47
N VAL A 79 -3.32 1.47 2.36
CA VAL A 79 -2.45 1.49 1.19
C VAL A 79 -2.10 0.06 0.81
N PHE A 80 -1.58 -0.12 -0.38
CA PHE A 80 -1.29 -1.46 -0.88
C PHE A 80 0.16 -1.55 -1.31
N ARG A 81 0.83 -2.64 -0.92
CA ARG A 81 2.18 -2.92 -1.40
C ARG A 81 2.17 -3.67 -2.73
N SER A 82 3.17 -3.44 -3.57
CA SER A 82 3.34 -4.21 -4.81
C SER A 82 3.83 -5.63 -4.49
N PRO A 83 3.19 -6.66 -5.07
CA PRO A 83 3.64 -8.06 -4.89
C PRO A 83 4.99 -8.35 -5.59
N THR A 84 5.40 -7.53 -6.56
CA THR A 84 6.52 -7.83 -7.48
C THR A 84 7.88 -7.27 -7.04
N HIS A 85 7.98 -6.55 -5.92
CA HIS A 85 9.26 -5.98 -5.44
C HIS A 85 9.53 -6.19 -3.95
N GLY A 86 8.67 -6.95 -3.25
CA GLY A 86 9.02 -7.53 -1.97
C GLY A 86 9.49 -8.95 -2.22
N GLY A 87 10.80 -9.20 -2.11
CA GLY A 87 11.35 -10.53 -1.85
C GLY A 87 10.91 -11.08 -0.48
N ILE A 88 9.66 -10.86 -0.10
CA ILE A 88 9.04 -11.52 1.05
C ILE A 88 8.38 -12.75 0.46
N ASN A 89 9.17 -13.82 0.38
CA ASN A 89 8.63 -15.16 0.53
C ASN A 89 7.69 -15.11 1.73
N ILE A 90 6.39 -15.21 1.48
CA ILE A 90 5.35 -15.46 2.50
C ILE A 90 5.48 -16.86 3.14
N PHE A 91 6.70 -17.41 3.15
CA PHE A 91 7.12 -18.61 3.84
C PHE A 91 8.17 -18.35 4.94
N ASP A 92 8.61 -17.10 5.15
CA ASP A 92 9.75 -16.83 6.08
C ASP A 92 9.42 -15.97 7.31
N ASP A 93 8.14 -15.69 7.60
CA ASP A 93 7.78 -15.04 8.89
C ASP A 93 7.70 -16.06 10.03
N PHE A 94 8.79 -16.81 10.26
CA PHE A 94 9.10 -17.46 11.54
C PHE A 94 10.58 -17.87 11.64
N VAL A 95 11.51 -17.00 11.30
CA VAL A 95 12.90 -17.15 11.79
C VAL A 95 13.35 -15.86 12.47
N PRO A 96 13.25 -15.76 13.81
CA PRO A 96 13.93 -14.69 14.52
C PRO A 96 15.44 -14.85 14.29
N TYR A 97 16.07 -13.76 13.89
CA TYR A 97 17.52 -13.59 13.87
C TYR A 97 18.20 -14.33 15.04
N ARG A 98 19.12 -15.24 14.73
CA ARG A 98 20.07 -15.75 15.72
C ARG A 98 21.48 -15.79 15.12
N HIS A 99 22.21 -14.73 15.47
CA HIS A 99 23.65 -14.59 15.75
C HIS A 99 24.67 -15.34 14.88
#